data_AF-A0A139KPB4-F1
#
_entry.id   AF-A0A139KPB4-F1
#
_cell.length_a   1.000
_cell.length_b   1.000
_cell.length_c   1.000
_cell.angle_alpha   90.00
_cell.angle_beta   90.00
_cell.angle_gamma   90.00
#
_symmetry.space_group_name_H-M   'P 1'
#
loop_
_entity.id
_entity.type
_entity.pdbx_description
1 polymer ?
#
loop_
_entity_poly.entity_id
_entity_poly.type
_entity_poly.pdbx_seq_one_letter_code
_entity_poly.pdbx_strand_id
1 'polypeptide(L)'
;MKLKNLFAGMILCLAVASCIQDEALNVEAAIDGCSGNDIQQCLIDPNEFTVQLYVSRAADPSKININFDLPAGASIAPVKQLAEDGVNTYNFKDENNPREFKVTSEDSDFSATYTIRLWQTEMPITYNFETLSSDNPYHKFTEENPSAGAIIRRLELASGNPGFELTKMAKTPEDYPTVQVNGGVDGGKCVKLETKNTGSFGSMVNMHIAAGNLFIGSFEVGQALSDAMKATHFGFPFFYYPLELKGSYKYKAGPIFSSKGVPVEGKKDKCDIYGVLYETDANVQFLDGSTSLNSPNIVALARNLEKLPETDSWTEFSFKFEPKNGKSIDSDKLEKGIYKLAIVFSSSVDGAKFEGAVGSTLYVDKVKIVQTSDPNEYPAN
;
A
#
# COMPACT_ATOMS: atom_id res chain seq x y z
N MET A 1 -43.01 53.01 15.38
CA MET A 1 -41.89 52.30 16.03
C MET A 1 -41.47 51.02 15.27
N LYS A 2 -41.45 51.03 13.92
CA LYS A 2 -41.20 49.81 13.11
C LYS A 2 -40.19 49.96 11.95
N LEU A 3 -39.68 51.17 11.65
CA LEU A 3 -38.72 51.37 10.55
C LEU A 3 -37.27 51.59 11.04
N LYS A 4 -37.09 52.17 12.24
CA LYS A 4 -35.75 52.38 12.85
C LYS A 4 -35.07 51.08 13.31
N ASN A 5 -35.84 50.07 13.71
CA ASN A 5 -35.29 48.77 14.13
C ASN A 5 -34.90 47.87 12.94
N LEU A 6 -35.43 48.14 11.73
CA LEU A 6 -35.11 47.40 10.52
C LEU A 6 -33.73 47.82 9.95
N PHE A 7 -33.42 49.12 10.01
CA PHE A 7 -32.12 49.64 9.59
C PHE A 7 -30.98 49.26 10.54
N ALA A 8 -31.24 49.14 11.84
CA ALA A 8 -30.25 48.69 12.82
C ALA A 8 -29.87 47.21 12.63
N GLY A 9 -30.83 46.35 12.23
CA GLY A 9 -30.56 44.94 11.94
C GLY A 9 -29.75 44.73 10.65
N MET A 10 -29.99 45.55 9.63
CA MET A 10 -29.30 45.42 8.33
C MET A 10 -27.83 45.91 8.37
N ILE A 11 -27.52 46.91 9.23
CA ILE A 11 -26.14 47.38 9.44
C ILE A 11 -25.33 46.39 10.29
N LEU A 12 -25.97 45.67 11.22
CA LEU A 12 -25.30 44.66 12.04
C LEU A 12 -24.93 43.40 11.25
N CYS A 13 -25.72 43.03 10.23
CA CYS A 13 -25.40 41.92 9.31
C CYS A 13 -24.26 42.25 8.34
N LEU A 14 -24.04 43.52 7.99
CA LEU A 14 -22.93 43.94 7.12
C LEU A 14 -21.59 44.03 7.86
N ALA A 15 -21.61 44.22 9.19
CA ALA A 15 -20.40 44.27 10.01
C ALA A 15 -19.77 42.88 10.26
N VAL A 16 -20.55 41.80 10.22
CA VAL A 16 -20.03 40.42 10.36
C VAL A 16 -19.54 39.81 9.04
N ALA A 17 -19.86 40.40 7.89
CA ALA A 17 -19.32 40.01 6.59
C ALA A 17 -17.93 40.64 6.29
N SER A 18 -17.57 41.71 7.01
CA SER A 18 -16.33 42.48 6.81
C SER A 18 -15.10 41.90 7.53
N CYS A 19 -15.25 40.81 8.28
CA CYS A 19 -14.15 40.14 8.98
C CYS A 19 -13.94 38.70 8.48
N ILE A 20 -14.27 38.42 7.22
CA ILE A 20 -13.66 37.29 6.54
C ILE A 20 -12.32 37.82 6.04
N GLN A 21 -11.31 37.75 6.91
CA GLN A 21 -9.94 37.99 6.50
C GLN A 21 -9.59 36.87 5.52
N ASP A 22 -9.17 37.22 4.30
CA ASP A 22 -8.66 36.23 3.36
C ASP A 22 -7.57 35.41 4.07
N GLU A 23 -7.68 34.08 3.97
CA GLU A 23 -6.70 33.18 4.56
C GLU A 23 -5.32 33.54 3.98
N ALA A 24 -4.31 33.64 4.86
CA ALA A 24 -2.97 34.02 4.42
C ALA A 24 -2.45 32.97 3.44
N LEU A 25 -1.80 33.41 2.36
CA LEU A 25 -1.21 32.51 1.37
C LEU A 25 -0.20 31.57 2.05
N ASN A 26 -0.18 30.32 1.59
CA ASN A 26 0.69 29.31 2.14
C ASN A 26 2.16 29.58 1.78
N VAL A 27 3.02 29.54 2.79
CA VAL A 27 4.46 29.82 2.69
C VAL A 27 5.27 28.54 2.44
N GLU A 28 4.64 27.36 2.50
CA GLU A 28 5.33 26.08 2.43
C GLU A 28 5.71 25.70 0.99
N ALA A 29 6.98 25.35 0.79
CA ALA A 29 7.53 24.89 -0.48
C ALA A 29 8.20 23.51 -0.28
N ALA A 30 7.40 22.46 -0.27
CA ALA A 30 7.83 21.09 -0.04
C ALA A 30 7.19 20.11 -1.03
N ILE A 31 7.77 18.91 -1.14
CA ILE A 31 7.10 17.75 -1.74
C ILE A 31 6.60 16.89 -0.59
N ASP A 32 5.28 16.70 -0.49
CA ASP A 32 4.65 15.92 0.59
C ASP A 32 4.50 14.44 0.20
N GLY A 33 4.43 14.18 -1.10
CA GLY A 33 4.22 12.86 -1.65
C GLY A 33 4.44 12.81 -3.14
N CYS A 34 4.57 11.60 -3.67
CA CYS A 34 4.53 11.38 -5.10
C CYS A 34 3.82 10.07 -5.45
N SER A 35 2.97 10.14 -6.48
CA SER A 35 2.16 9.03 -6.95
C SER A 35 2.18 8.95 -8.47
N GLY A 36 1.95 7.77 -9.02
CA GLY A 36 1.94 7.53 -10.46
C GLY A 36 1.79 6.05 -10.77
N ASN A 37 1.44 5.73 -12.02
CA ASN A 37 1.08 4.36 -12.40
C ASN A 37 2.22 3.35 -12.21
N ASP A 38 3.46 3.80 -12.41
CA ASP A 38 4.65 2.97 -12.35
C ASP A 38 5.40 3.05 -11.01
N ILE A 39 5.01 3.98 -10.14
CA ILE A 39 5.69 4.27 -8.87
C ILE A 39 5.34 3.18 -7.86
N GLN A 40 6.36 2.47 -7.40
CA GLN A 40 6.27 1.45 -6.37
C GLN A 40 6.56 2.03 -4.98
N GLN A 41 7.47 3.01 -4.90
CA GLN A 41 7.83 3.68 -3.66
C GLN A 41 8.38 5.09 -3.94
N CYS A 42 8.01 6.03 -3.08
CA CYS A 42 8.52 7.40 -3.06
C CYS A 42 9.17 7.65 -1.70
N LEU A 43 10.50 7.82 -1.65
CA LEU A 43 11.20 8.16 -0.41
C LEU A 43 11.69 9.61 -0.49
N ILE A 44 11.09 10.47 0.31
CA ILE A 44 11.42 11.90 0.36
C ILE A 44 12.27 12.14 1.59
N ASP A 45 13.45 12.74 1.40
CA ASP A 45 14.27 13.30 2.48
C ASP A 45 14.09 14.83 2.48
N PRO A 46 13.29 15.39 3.41
CA PRO A 46 13.03 16.82 3.46
C PRO A 46 14.22 17.63 4.00
N ASN A 47 15.23 17.00 4.61
CA ASN A 47 16.42 17.69 5.12
C ASN A 47 17.49 17.83 4.04
N GLU A 48 17.69 16.76 3.25
CA GLU A 48 18.66 16.73 2.15
C GLU A 48 18.04 17.19 0.81
N PHE A 49 16.73 17.45 0.79
CA PHE A 49 15.97 17.78 -0.43
C PHE A 49 16.20 16.75 -1.54
N THR A 50 16.07 15.47 -1.21
CA THR A 50 16.19 14.38 -2.20
C THR A 50 14.95 13.53 -2.25
N VAL A 51 14.67 12.96 -3.42
CA VAL A 51 13.61 11.98 -3.62
C VAL A 51 14.20 10.74 -4.30
N GLN A 52 14.11 9.58 -3.65
CA GLN A 52 14.39 8.29 -4.29
C GLN A 52 13.07 7.73 -4.82
N LEU A 53 12.96 7.64 -6.14
CA LEU A 53 11.76 7.20 -6.84
C LEU A 53 11.96 5.79 -7.40
N TYR A 54 11.34 4.80 -6.76
CA TYR A 54 11.40 3.41 -7.21
C TYR A 54 10.21 3.12 -8.11
N VAL A 55 10.48 2.73 -9.34
CA VAL A 55 9.48 2.39 -10.36
C VAL A 55 9.65 0.97 -10.85
N SER A 56 8.60 0.37 -11.39
CA SER A 56 8.71 -0.93 -12.04
C SER A 56 9.77 -0.94 -13.15
N ARG A 57 10.51 -2.04 -13.30
CA ARG A 57 11.38 -2.24 -14.47
C ARG A 57 10.66 -2.18 -15.83
N ALA A 58 9.34 -2.35 -15.86
CA ALA A 58 8.54 -2.22 -17.08
C ALA A 58 8.32 -0.76 -17.49
N ALA A 59 8.53 0.20 -16.57
CA ALA A 59 8.32 1.60 -16.83
C ALA A 59 9.30 2.11 -17.89
N ASP A 60 8.83 2.95 -18.82
CA ASP A 60 9.69 3.65 -19.77
C ASP A 60 10.34 4.85 -19.06
N PRO A 61 11.67 4.81 -18.78
CA PRO A 61 12.33 5.89 -18.06
C PRO A 61 12.31 7.22 -18.81
N SER A 62 11.98 7.23 -20.11
CA SER A 62 11.83 8.48 -20.86
C SER A 62 10.51 9.21 -20.61
N LYS A 63 9.54 8.56 -19.95
CA LYS A 63 8.17 9.08 -19.76
C LYS A 63 7.56 8.64 -18.43
N ILE A 64 8.25 8.88 -17.33
CA ILE A 64 7.75 8.52 -16.01
C ILE A 64 6.64 9.48 -15.60
N ASN A 65 5.45 8.95 -15.33
CA ASN A 65 4.33 9.75 -14.81
C ASN A 65 4.49 9.97 -13.30
N ILE A 66 4.54 11.24 -12.88
CA ILE A 66 4.66 11.64 -11.48
C ILE A 66 3.65 12.74 -11.20
N ASN A 67 2.69 12.44 -10.33
CA ASN A 67 1.84 13.41 -9.67
C ASN A 67 2.47 13.73 -8.31
N PHE A 68 2.81 14.99 -8.09
CA PHE A 68 3.37 15.45 -6.83
C PHE A 68 2.25 15.94 -5.92
N ASP A 69 2.25 15.46 -4.67
CA ASP A 69 1.43 16.03 -3.61
C ASP A 69 2.23 17.19 -3.02
N LEU A 70 1.66 18.40 -3.09
CA LEU A 70 2.29 19.64 -2.68
C LEU A 70 1.39 20.35 -1.66
N PRO A 71 1.97 21.23 -0.83
CA PRO A 71 1.20 22.16 -0.01
C PRO A 71 0.22 22.98 -0.85
N ALA A 72 -0.90 23.38 -0.24
CA ALA A 72 -1.94 24.14 -0.93
C ALA A 72 -1.35 25.39 -1.61
N GLY A 73 -1.68 25.58 -2.90
CA GLY A 73 -1.24 26.72 -3.71
C GLY A 73 0.21 26.68 -4.20
N ALA A 74 1.03 25.74 -3.73
CA ALA A 74 2.41 25.57 -4.21
C ALA A 74 2.45 25.03 -5.64
N SER A 75 3.56 25.29 -6.33
CA SER A 75 3.82 24.83 -7.70
C SER A 75 5.16 24.13 -7.80
N ILE A 76 5.30 23.21 -8.76
CA ILE A 76 6.55 22.49 -9.03
C ILE A 76 6.89 22.52 -10.53
N ALA A 77 8.17 22.70 -10.85
CA ALA A 77 8.68 22.61 -12.21
C ALA A 77 10.10 22.01 -12.24
N PRO A 78 10.48 21.26 -13.29
CA PRO A 78 11.88 20.85 -13.44
C PRO A 78 12.77 22.07 -13.64
N VAL A 79 13.94 22.09 -13.00
CA VAL A 79 14.92 23.19 -13.14
C VAL A 79 15.37 23.33 -14.59
N LYS A 80 15.51 22.20 -15.28
CA LYS A 80 15.76 22.13 -16.73
C LYS A 80 14.60 21.40 -17.38
N GLN A 81 13.78 22.10 -18.16
CA GLN A 81 12.73 21.51 -18.99
C GLN A 81 13.37 20.77 -20.19
N LEU A 82 13.02 19.50 -20.39
CA LEU A 82 13.39 18.73 -21.57
C LEU A 82 12.27 18.76 -22.61
N ALA A 83 12.61 18.52 -23.89
CA ALA A 83 11.61 18.53 -24.97
C ALA A 83 10.63 17.34 -24.87
N GLU A 84 11.07 16.25 -24.25
CA GLU A 84 10.30 15.03 -24.03
C GLU A 84 9.40 15.10 -22.79
N ASP A 85 9.59 16.10 -21.92
CA ASP A 85 8.76 16.30 -20.74
C ASP A 85 7.35 16.75 -21.16
N GLY A 86 6.33 16.23 -20.49
CA GLY A 86 4.92 16.53 -20.70
C GLY A 86 4.23 17.00 -19.43
N VAL A 87 2.89 16.94 -19.42
CA VAL A 87 2.10 17.18 -18.21
C VAL A 87 2.32 16.00 -17.25
N ASN A 88 2.91 16.27 -16.09
CA ASN A 88 3.23 15.26 -15.07
C ASN A 88 4.00 14.05 -15.61
N THR A 89 4.78 14.23 -16.67
CA THR A 89 5.55 13.15 -17.31
C THR A 89 6.96 13.66 -17.57
N TYR A 90 7.96 12.94 -17.07
CA TYR A 90 9.34 13.42 -17.04
C TYR A 90 10.31 12.36 -17.55
N ASN A 91 11.29 12.81 -18.32
CA ASN A 91 12.34 11.97 -18.86
C ASN A 91 13.50 11.84 -17.86
N PHE A 92 13.75 10.63 -17.36
CA PHE A 92 14.85 10.21 -16.50
C PHE A 92 15.78 9.21 -17.20
N LYS A 93 15.75 9.14 -18.53
CA LYS A 93 16.57 8.19 -19.28
C LYS A 93 18.03 8.65 -19.32
N ASP A 94 18.94 7.68 -19.17
CA ASP A 94 20.39 7.83 -19.33
C ASP A 94 20.99 8.97 -18.48
N GLU A 95 21.65 9.95 -19.10
CA GLU A 95 22.31 11.07 -18.42
C GLU A 95 21.35 12.02 -17.69
N ASN A 96 20.05 11.89 -17.91
CA ASN A 96 19.05 12.72 -17.25
C ASN A 96 18.73 12.22 -15.83
N ASN A 97 19.27 11.11 -15.34
CA ASN A 97 19.01 10.63 -13.98
C ASN A 97 20.24 10.80 -13.07
N PRO A 98 20.18 11.63 -12.01
CA PRO A 98 19.01 12.27 -11.40
C PRO A 98 18.62 13.63 -12.02
N ARG A 99 17.45 14.16 -11.64
CA ARG A 99 16.93 15.48 -12.06
C ARG A 99 16.62 16.40 -10.89
N GLU A 100 16.72 17.70 -11.13
CA GLU A 100 16.34 18.74 -10.16
C GLU A 100 14.96 19.32 -10.46
N PHE A 101 14.13 19.48 -9.42
CA PHE A 101 12.80 20.08 -9.46
C PHE A 101 12.70 21.19 -8.43
N LYS A 102 12.18 22.35 -8.83
CA LYS A 102 11.96 23.49 -7.95
C LYS A 102 10.49 23.55 -7.54
N VAL A 103 10.24 23.48 -6.23
CA VAL A 103 8.94 23.80 -5.61
C VAL A 103 8.95 25.27 -5.21
N THR A 104 7.87 25.99 -5.51
CA THR A 104 7.66 27.38 -5.13
C THR A 104 6.36 27.48 -4.34
N SER A 105 6.39 28.16 -3.19
CA SER A 105 5.23 28.37 -2.32
C SER A 105 4.14 29.21 -3.01
N GLU A 106 2.93 29.20 -2.45
CA GLU A 106 1.80 29.96 -2.98
C GLU A 106 2.08 31.47 -3.00
N ASP A 107 2.70 31.98 -1.94
CA ASP A 107 3.11 33.38 -1.82
C ASP A 107 4.28 33.77 -2.74
N SER A 108 4.91 32.79 -3.41
CA SER A 108 6.10 32.93 -4.25
C SER A 108 7.37 33.44 -3.57
N ASP A 109 7.36 33.62 -2.24
CA ASP A 109 8.50 34.13 -1.48
C ASP A 109 9.48 33.01 -1.09
N PHE A 110 9.03 31.75 -1.07
CA PHE A 110 9.84 30.59 -0.70
C PHE A 110 9.95 29.58 -1.84
N SER A 111 11.11 28.93 -1.92
CA SER A 111 11.32 27.84 -2.86
C SER A 111 12.36 26.84 -2.36
N ALA A 112 12.17 25.58 -2.72
CA ALA A 112 13.09 24.49 -2.45
C ALA A 112 13.38 23.71 -3.73
N THR A 113 14.64 23.29 -3.93
CA THR A 113 15.04 22.48 -5.07
C THR A 113 15.33 21.06 -4.62
N TYR A 114 14.58 20.09 -5.14
CA TYR A 114 14.73 18.67 -4.84
C TYR A 114 15.51 17.95 -5.95
N THR A 115 16.45 17.09 -5.56
CA THR A 115 17.08 16.13 -6.47
C THR A 115 16.31 14.81 -6.46
N ILE A 116 15.66 14.48 -7.58
CA ILE A 116 14.89 13.25 -7.77
C ILE A 116 15.73 12.23 -8.55
N ARG A 117 15.95 11.06 -7.97
CA ARG A 117 16.66 9.93 -8.59
C ARG A 117 15.69 8.79 -8.86
N LEU A 118 15.65 8.33 -10.11
CA LEU A 118 14.85 7.18 -10.53
C LEU A 118 15.63 5.88 -10.32
N TRP A 119 14.97 4.87 -9.77
CA TRP A 119 15.46 3.49 -9.67
C TRP A 119 14.43 2.55 -10.29
N GLN A 120 14.86 1.74 -11.26
CA GLN A 120 14.02 0.68 -11.82
C GLN A 120 14.21 -0.60 -11.00
N THR A 121 13.11 -1.12 -10.45
CA THR A 121 13.10 -2.25 -9.53
C THR A 121 12.19 -3.39 -9.99
N GLU A 122 12.55 -4.59 -9.56
CA GLU A 122 11.69 -5.77 -9.58
C GLU A 122 11.18 -6.08 -8.17
N MET A 123 10.08 -6.83 -8.13
CA MET A 123 9.56 -7.39 -6.90
C MET A 123 10.56 -8.39 -6.28
N PRO A 124 10.79 -8.33 -4.95
CA PRO A 124 11.46 -9.39 -4.20
C PRO A 124 10.81 -10.76 -4.41
N ILE A 125 11.60 -11.82 -4.33
CA ILE A 125 11.11 -13.22 -4.35
C ILE A 125 11.24 -13.89 -2.98
N THR A 126 11.93 -13.26 -2.03
CA THR A 126 12.03 -13.68 -0.64
C THR A 126 11.71 -12.52 0.30
N TYR A 127 10.98 -12.81 1.37
CA TYR A 127 10.49 -11.85 2.35
C TYR A 127 10.80 -12.39 3.75
N ASN A 128 11.69 -11.70 4.46
CA ASN A 128 12.17 -12.12 5.79
C ASN A 128 11.65 -11.21 6.92
N PHE A 129 11.07 -10.06 6.57
CA PHE A 129 10.47 -9.08 7.47
C PHE A 129 11.45 -8.52 8.52
N GLU A 130 12.73 -8.42 8.17
CA GLU A 130 13.81 -7.97 9.06
C GLU A 130 13.98 -6.45 9.10
N THR A 131 13.60 -5.75 8.03
CA THR A 131 13.88 -4.32 7.85
C THR A 131 12.59 -3.49 7.79
N LEU A 132 12.59 -2.36 8.49
CA LEU A 132 11.55 -1.35 8.40
C LEU A 132 12.08 -0.14 7.61
N SER A 133 11.27 0.41 6.72
CA SER A 133 11.53 1.71 6.10
C SER A 133 11.11 2.87 7.01
N SER A 134 10.20 2.61 7.95
CA SER A 134 9.77 3.54 8.98
C SER A 134 9.21 2.77 10.17
N ASP A 135 9.42 3.28 11.37
CA ASP A 135 8.86 2.76 12.62
C ASP A 135 7.92 3.77 13.32
N ASN A 136 7.77 4.98 12.78
CA ASN A 136 6.96 6.04 13.37
C ASN A 136 6.09 6.72 12.29
N PRO A 137 4.76 6.88 12.52
CA PRO A 137 4.00 6.49 13.71
C PRO A 137 3.71 4.98 13.83
N TYR A 138 4.00 4.21 12.77
CA TYR A 138 3.80 2.76 12.72
C TYR A 138 4.88 2.10 11.88
N HIS A 139 5.01 0.79 12.04
CA HIS A 139 5.94 -0.02 11.26
C HIS A 139 5.52 -0.08 9.78
N LYS A 140 6.47 0.24 8.89
CA LYS A 140 6.42 0.01 7.44
C LYS A 140 7.54 -0.93 7.04
N PHE A 141 7.20 -2.05 6.41
CA PHE A 141 8.17 -3.09 6.07
C PHE A 141 8.78 -2.83 4.69
N THR A 142 10.08 -3.06 4.56
CA THR A 142 10.76 -3.07 3.26
C THR A 142 11.54 -4.37 3.09
N GLU A 143 11.53 -4.89 1.88
CA GLU A 143 12.32 -6.05 1.48
C GLU A 143 13.30 -5.66 0.40
N GLU A 144 14.51 -6.18 0.52
CA GLU A 144 15.55 -6.06 -0.48
C GLU A 144 16.21 -7.44 -0.63
N ASN A 145 16.31 -7.95 -1.85
CA ASN A 145 16.98 -9.22 -2.12
C ASN A 145 18.33 -8.96 -2.80
N PRO A 146 19.38 -9.76 -2.52
CA PRO A 146 20.68 -9.58 -3.16
C PRO A 146 20.54 -9.59 -4.69
N SER A 147 20.98 -8.49 -5.30
CA SER A 147 20.98 -8.32 -6.75
C SER A 147 22.10 -9.17 -7.35
N ALA A 148 21.76 -10.35 -7.90
CA ALA A 148 22.67 -11.06 -8.79
C ALA A 148 22.71 -10.31 -10.14
N GLY A 149 23.49 -9.21 -10.22
CA GLY A 149 23.63 -8.37 -11.42
C GLY A 149 22.99 -6.98 -11.27
N ALA A 150 22.58 -6.38 -12.40
CA ALA A 150 22.06 -5.01 -12.50
C ALA A 150 20.59 -4.84 -12.05
N ILE A 151 19.88 -5.92 -11.73
CA ILE A 151 18.46 -5.88 -11.36
C ILE A 151 18.33 -5.67 -9.86
N ILE A 152 17.84 -4.50 -9.47
CA ILE A 152 17.53 -4.18 -8.06
C ILE A 152 16.18 -4.80 -7.71
N ARG A 153 16.15 -5.66 -6.69
CA ARG A 153 14.92 -6.26 -6.16
C ARG A 153 14.59 -5.66 -4.80
N ARG A 154 13.65 -4.72 -4.80
CA ARG A 154 13.29 -3.96 -3.60
C ARG A 154 11.81 -3.61 -3.63
N LEU A 155 11.16 -3.68 -2.48
CA LEU A 155 9.77 -3.27 -2.34
C LEU A 155 9.44 -2.88 -0.89
N GLU A 156 8.69 -1.78 -0.71
CA GLU A 156 7.96 -1.51 0.54
C GLU A 156 6.60 -2.20 0.50
N LEU A 157 6.26 -2.88 1.58
CA LEU A 157 4.99 -3.59 1.73
C LEU A 157 3.96 -2.66 2.36
N ALA A 158 2.73 -2.73 1.86
CA ALA A 158 1.61 -1.94 2.35
C ALA A 158 0.84 -2.69 3.46
N SER A 159 0.19 -1.91 4.31
CA SER A 159 -0.71 -2.40 5.36
C SER A 159 -1.85 -1.40 5.57
N GLY A 160 -2.85 -1.80 6.35
CA GLY A 160 -3.93 -0.93 6.82
C GLY A 160 -3.55 -0.01 7.98
N ASN A 161 -2.28 0.01 8.43
CA ASN A 161 -1.83 0.89 9.50
C ASN A 161 -2.16 2.38 9.27
N PRO A 162 -2.00 2.97 8.05
CA PRO A 162 -2.41 4.35 7.81
C PRO A 162 -3.90 4.60 8.07
N GLY A 163 -4.75 3.62 7.74
CA GLY A 163 -6.19 3.70 8.04
C GLY A 163 -6.49 3.53 9.52
N PHE A 164 -5.77 2.65 10.22
CA PHE A 164 -5.92 2.46 11.67
C PHE A 164 -5.49 3.70 12.46
N GLU A 165 -4.48 4.43 11.99
CA GLU A 165 -4.02 5.67 12.63
C GLU A 165 -5.13 6.74 12.70
N LEU A 166 -6.08 6.74 11.76
CA LEU A 166 -7.24 7.64 11.80
C LEU A 166 -8.14 7.40 13.02
N THR A 167 -8.10 6.21 13.62
CA THR A 167 -8.88 5.87 14.82
C THR A 167 -8.27 6.46 16.10
N LYS A 168 -6.99 6.84 16.07
CA LYS A 168 -6.21 7.33 17.23
C LYS A 168 -6.22 6.37 18.43
N MET A 169 -6.42 5.08 18.16
CA MET A 169 -6.43 4.02 19.19
C MET A 169 -5.02 3.57 19.59
N ALA A 170 -4.06 3.62 18.67
CA ALA A 170 -2.67 3.27 18.94
C ALA A 170 -1.96 4.38 19.73
N LYS A 171 -1.14 4.01 20.72
CA LYS A 171 -0.29 4.93 21.48
C LYS A 171 1.17 4.78 21.10
N THR A 172 1.59 3.58 20.72
CA THR A 172 2.93 3.28 20.22
C THR A 172 2.86 2.48 18.91
N PRO A 173 3.96 2.41 18.13
CA PRO A 173 4.01 1.62 16.90
C PRO A 173 3.62 0.14 17.07
N GLU A 174 3.78 -0.42 18.27
CA GLU A 174 3.45 -1.80 18.62
C GLU A 174 1.95 -2.05 18.87
N ASP A 175 1.15 -0.98 19.05
CA ASP A 175 -0.30 -1.08 19.25
C ASP A 175 -1.07 -1.29 17.94
N TYR A 176 -0.39 -1.09 16.80
CA TYR A 176 -0.99 -1.20 15.48
C TYR A 176 -1.36 -2.65 15.10
N PRO A 177 -2.25 -2.83 14.11
CA PRO A 177 -2.60 -4.16 13.60
C PRO A 177 -1.42 -4.88 12.95
N THR A 178 -0.45 -4.16 12.37
CA THR A 178 0.67 -4.74 11.62
C THR A 178 1.99 -4.26 12.18
N VAL A 179 2.77 -5.16 12.79
CA VAL A 179 3.95 -4.79 13.57
C VAL A 179 5.10 -5.78 13.37
N GLN A 180 6.34 -5.28 13.45
CA GLN A 180 7.53 -6.12 13.50
C GLN A 180 7.78 -6.58 14.94
N VAL A 181 8.16 -7.83 15.12
CA VAL A 181 8.52 -8.38 16.44
C VAL A 181 9.76 -9.27 16.33
N ASN A 182 10.47 -9.44 17.44
CA ASN A 182 11.54 -10.44 17.55
C ASN A 182 10.96 -11.85 17.68
N GLY A 183 11.77 -12.88 17.43
CA GLY A 183 11.37 -14.29 17.59
C GLY A 183 10.89 -14.97 16.30
N GLY A 184 11.44 -14.53 15.16
CA GLY A 184 11.33 -15.19 13.87
C GLY A 184 11.81 -16.65 13.90
N VAL A 185 11.67 -17.36 12.79
CA VAL A 185 12.00 -18.79 12.64
C VAL A 185 13.44 -19.09 13.09
N ASP A 186 14.37 -18.21 12.71
CA ASP A 186 15.81 -18.36 13.02
C ASP A 186 16.25 -17.53 14.24
N GLY A 187 15.29 -17.06 15.06
CA GLY A 187 15.55 -16.12 16.16
C GLY A 187 15.71 -14.66 15.74
N GLY A 188 15.59 -14.36 14.43
CA GLY A 188 15.52 -13.00 13.88
C GLY A 188 14.19 -12.31 14.16
N LYS A 189 13.79 -11.40 13.28
CA LYS A 189 12.49 -10.72 13.37
C LYS A 189 11.46 -11.38 12.46
N CYS A 190 10.19 -11.02 12.66
CA CYS A 190 9.09 -11.46 11.80
C CYS A 190 7.96 -10.42 11.82
N VAL A 191 6.97 -10.57 10.94
CA VAL A 191 5.74 -9.78 11.01
C VAL A 191 4.73 -10.45 11.96
N LYS A 192 4.11 -9.65 12.80
CA LYS A 192 2.93 -9.97 13.60
C LYS A 192 1.74 -9.15 13.08
N LEU A 193 0.66 -9.84 12.76
CA LEU A 193 -0.61 -9.30 12.34
C LEU A 193 -1.64 -9.62 13.40
N GLU A 194 -2.29 -8.61 13.97
CA GLU A 194 -3.28 -8.79 15.03
C GLU A 194 -4.55 -8.01 14.72
N THR A 195 -5.70 -8.67 14.80
CA THR A 195 -7.00 -8.02 14.64
C THR A 195 -7.28 -7.13 15.85
N LYS A 196 -7.38 -5.81 15.62
CA LYS A 196 -7.60 -4.80 16.66
C LYS A 196 -9.03 -4.30 16.68
N ASN A 197 -9.46 -3.82 17.84
CA ASN A 197 -10.67 -3.02 17.99
C ASN A 197 -10.38 -1.57 17.55
N THR A 198 -11.29 -0.97 16.80
CA THR A 198 -11.19 0.41 16.27
C THR A 198 -11.88 1.45 17.16
N GLY A 199 -12.42 1.03 18.30
CA GLY A 199 -13.00 1.89 19.32
C GLY A 199 -14.33 2.52 18.91
N SER A 200 -14.69 3.60 19.61
CA SER A 200 -15.92 4.34 19.40
C SER A 200 -15.97 5.01 18.03
N PHE A 201 -14.83 5.55 17.55
CA PHE A 201 -14.73 6.18 16.25
C PHE A 201 -15.00 5.17 15.12
N GLY A 202 -14.29 4.03 15.10
CA GLY A 202 -14.52 3.01 14.09
C GLY A 202 -15.95 2.45 14.13
N SER A 203 -16.53 2.31 15.33
CA SER A 203 -17.93 1.90 15.47
C SER A 203 -18.92 2.90 14.89
N MET A 204 -18.65 4.21 14.98
CA MET A 204 -19.49 5.27 14.40
C MET A 204 -19.57 5.18 12.86
N VAL A 205 -18.50 4.69 12.23
CA VAL A 205 -18.40 4.50 10.77
C VAL A 205 -18.60 3.04 10.33
N ASN A 206 -19.12 2.18 11.21
CA ASN A 206 -19.36 0.73 10.97
C ASN A 206 -18.11 -0.10 10.65
N MET A 207 -16.92 0.39 11.01
CA MET A 207 -15.63 -0.28 10.84
C MET A 207 -15.16 -0.84 12.19
N HIS A 208 -15.85 -1.83 12.75
CA HIS A 208 -15.72 -2.23 14.16
C HIS A 208 -14.40 -2.92 14.55
N ILE A 209 -13.70 -3.50 13.58
CA ILE A 209 -12.41 -4.15 13.76
C ILE A 209 -11.47 -3.75 12.63
N ALA A 210 -10.17 -3.85 12.87
CA ALA A 210 -9.13 -3.71 11.86
C ALA A 210 -8.27 -4.98 11.90
N ALA A 211 -8.37 -5.82 10.87
CA ALA A 211 -7.49 -6.97 10.74
C ALA A 211 -6.04 -6.50 10.51
N GLY A 212 -5.08 -7.13 11.18
CA GLY A 212 -3.68 -6.99 10.82
C GLY A 212 -3.49 -7.56 9.42
N ASN A 213 -2.88 -6.78 8.54
CA ASN A 213 -2.62 -7.18 7.16
C ASN A 213 -1.29 -6.63 6.64
N LEU A 214 -0.66 -7.40 5.76
CA LEU A 214 0.53 -6.98 5.05
C LEU A 214 0.41 -7.48 3.62
N PHE A 215 0.69 -6.62 2.64
CA PHE A 215 0.50 -6.97 1.24
C PHE A 215 1.42 -6.24 0.28
N ILE A 216 1.61 -6.86 -0.89
CA ILE A 216 2.28 -6.27 -2.05
C ILE A 216 1.28 -5.37 -2.76
N GLY A 217 1.56 -4.07 -2.82
CA GLY A 217 0.69 -3.07 -3.45
C GLY A 217 0.79 -1.73 -2.73
N SER A 218 -0.31 -0.98 -2.69
CA SER A 218 -0.38 0.33 -2.03
C SER A 218 -1.66 0.49 -1.22
N PHE A 219 -1.65 1.44 -0.28
CA PHE A 219 -2.82 1.76 0.55
C PHE A 219 -3.23 3.22 0.34
N GLU A 220 -4.46 3.43 -0.11
CA GLU A 220 -5.03 4.76 -0.35
C GLU A 220 -5.78 5.26 0.89
N VAL A 221 -5.09 6.02 1.75
CA VAL A 221 -5.66 6.50 3.02
C VAL A 221 -6.92 7.35 2.83
N GLY A 222 -7.02 8.09 1.73
CA GLY A 222 -8.20 8.91 1.41
C GLY A 222 -9.50 8.09 1.27
N GLN A 223 -9.39 6.81 0.88
CA GLN A 223 -10.54 5.90 0.78
C GLN A 223 -10.78 5.07 2.03
N ALA A 224 -9.88 5.12 3.02
CA ALA A 224 -9.90 4.20 4.16
C ALA A 224 -11.22 4.22 4.95
N LEU A 225 -11.85 5.38 5.09
CA LEU A 225 -13.12 5.54 5.83
C LEU A 225 -14.37 5.47 4.94
N SER A 226 -14.24 5.73 3.64
CA SER A 226 -15.38 5.72 2.70
C SER A 226 -15.60 4.35 2.06
N ASP A 227 -14.51 3.65 1.72
CA ASP A 227 -14.52 2.34 1.08
C ASP A 227 -13.21 1.59 1.43
N ALA A 228 -13.19 0.98 2.62
CA ALA A 228 -12.00 0.32 3.14
C ALA A 228 -11.49 -0.82 2.25
N MET A 229 -12.37 -1.48 1.48
CA MET A 229 -11.96 -2.53 0.55
C MET A 229 -11.21 -1.95 -0.65
N LYS A 230 -11.63 -0.80 -1.17
CA LYS A 230 -10.94 -0.14 -2.27
C LYS A 230 -9.63 0.53 -1.85
N ALA A 231 -9.52 0.93 -0.58
CA ALA A 231 -8.27 1.50 -0.07
C ALA A 231 -7.05 0.56 -0.19
N THR A 232 -7.24 -0.76 -0.28
CA THR A 232 -6.14 -1.72 -0.47
C THR A 232 -5.96 -2.03 -1.96
N HIS A 233 -4.97 -1.44 -2.62
CA HIS A 233 -4.63 -1.78 -4.00
C HIS A 233 -3.58 -2.89 -4.01
N PHE A 234 -3.88 -3.99 -4.69
CA PHE A 234 -3.05 -5.18 -4.68
C PHE A 234 -2.24 -5.35 -5.97
N GLY A 235 -0.94 -5.51 -5.79
CA GLY A 235 -0.03 -6.09 -6.77
C GLY A 235 0.80 -5.09 -7.56
N PHE A 236 1.98 -5.56 -7.96
CA PHE A 236 2.90 -4.86 -8.84
C PHE A 236 3.32 -5.77 -10.01
N PRO A 237 3.86 -5.20 -11.11
CA PRO A 237 4.28 -5.99 -12.25
C PRO A 237 5.22 -7.13 -11.86
N PHE A 238 4.97 -8.32 -12.41
CA PHE A 238 5.73 -9.53 -12.17
C PHE A 238 6.04 -10.21 -13.50
N PHE A 239 7.26 -10.73 -13.64
CA PHE A 239 7.83 -11.09 -14.94
C PHE A 239 8.23 -12.56 -15.05
N TYR A 240 7.72 -13.38 -14.14
CA TYR A 240 8.04 -14.80 -14.04
C TYR A 240 6.75 -15.60 -13.91
N TYR A 241 6.85 -16.90 -14.13
CA TYR A 241 5.76 -17.85 -13.92
C TYR A 241 5.77 -18.29 -12.44
N PRO A 242 4.79 -17.88 -11.60
CA PRO A 242 4.81 -18.19 -10.17
C PRO A 242 4.33 -19.62 -9.92
N LEU A 243 5.16 -20.48 -9.35
CA LEU A 243 4.83 -21.89 -9.13
C LEU A 243 4.20 -22.12 -7.75
N GLU A 244 4.78 -21.52 -6.72
CA GLU A 244 4.41 -21.79 -5.33
C GLU A 244 4.68 -20.58 -4.43
N LEU A 245 3.77 -20.33 -3.50
CA LEU A 245 3.94 -19.43 -2.36
C LEU A 245 4.16 -20.28 -1.11
N LYS A 246 5.31 -20.12 -0.45
CA LYS A 246 5.64 -20.88 0.76
C LYS A 246 6.30 -20.01 1.82
N GLY A 247 6.27 -20.47 3.07
CA GLY A 247 6.90 -19.81 4.20
C GLY A 247 6.52 -20.46 5.51
N SER A 248 6.69 -19.74 6.62
CA SER A 248 6.36 -20.21 7.97
C SER A 248 5.37 -19.29 8.65
N TYR A 249 4.47 -19.86 9.46
CA TYR A 249 3.48 -19.09 10.22
C TYR A 249 3.23 -19.66 11.62
N LYS A 250 2.62 -18.83 12.47
CA LYS A 250 1.89 -19.23 13.68
C LYS A 250 0.54 -18.53 13.69
N TYR A 251 -0.50 -19.19 14.15
CA TYR A 251 -1.82 -18.57 14.20
C TYR A 251 -2.60 -18.97 15.44
N LYS A 252 -3.32 -18.00 16.01
CA LYS A 252 -4.28 -18.20 17.08
C LYS A 252 -5.45 -17.23 16.91
N ALA A 253 -6.67 -17.74 16.85
CA ALA A 253 -7.86 -16.91 16.78
C ALA A 253 -8.10 -16.16 18.10
N GLY A 254 -8.68 -14.97 17.99
CA GLY A 254 -9.21 -14.25 19.13
C GLY A 254 -10.38 -14.99 19.79
N PRO A 255 -10.68 -14.69 21.06
CA PRO A 255 -11.64 -15.46 21.84
C PRO A 255 -13.10 -15.30 21.39
N ILE A 256 -13.46 -14.14 20.83
CA ILE A 256 -14.85 -13.80 20.48
C ILE A 256 -14.90 -13.36 19.03
N PHE A 257 -15.48 -14.20 18.17
CA PHE A 257 -15.81 -13.79 16.81
C PHE A 257 -16.97 -12.78 16.84
N SER A 258 -16.86 -11.74 16.02
CA SER A 258 -17.92 -10.76 15.80
C SER A 258 -18.18 -10.57 14.31
N SER A 259 -19.43 -10.30 13.94
CA SER A 259 -19.80 -9.77 12.63
C SER A 259 -20.35 -8.37 12.85
N LYS A 260 -19.68 -7.36 12.27
CA LYS A 260 -20.09 -5.94 12.37
C LYS A 260 -20.34 -5.49 13.82
N GLY A 261 -19.42 -5.84 14.71
CA GLY A 261 -19.48 -5.47 16.13
C GLY A 261 -20.40 -6.32 17.00
N VAL A 262 -21.15 -7.27 16.44
CA VAL A 262 -22.02 -8.17 17.21
C VAL A 262 -21.35 -9.54 17.39
N PRO A 263 -21.19 -10.05 18.63
CA PRO A 263 -20.65 -11.38 18.86
C PRO A 263 -21.46 -12.49 18.18
N VAL A 264 -20.78 -13.48 17.60
CA VAL A 264 -21.38 -14.65 16.96
C VAL A 264 -20.91 -15.91 17.67
N GLU A 265 -21.85 -16.60 18.33
CA GLU A 265 -21.54 -17.83 19.06
C GLU A 265 -21.22 -18.99 18.10
N GLY A 266 -20.25 -19.84 18.48
CA GLY A 266 -19.87 -21.04 17.74
C GLY A 266 -19.05 -20.81 16.46
N LYS A 267 -18.83 -19.56 16.03
CA LYS A 267 -17.94 -19.22 14.92
C LYS A 267 -16.52 -18.96 15.44
N LYS A 268 -15.53 -19.57 14.79
CA LYS A 268 -14.11 -19.38 15.08
C LYS A 268 -13.45 -18.65 13.92
N ASP A 269 -12.59 -17.69 14.25
CA ASP A 269 -11.87 -16.91 13.24
C ASP A 269 -10.79 -17.76 12.56
N LYS A 270 -10.38 -17.35 11.36
CA LYS A 270 -9.27 -17.95 10.60
C LYS A 270 -8.40 -16.84 10.03
N CYS A 271 -7.09 -17.06 9.93
CA CYS A 271 -6.23 -16.19 9.13
C CYS A 271 -6.37 -16.47 7.64
N ASP A 272 -5.72 -15.64 6.83
CA ASP A 272 -5.58 -15.89 5.40
C ASP A 272 -4.15 -15.57 4.94
N ILE A 273 -3.65 -16.39 4.02
CA ILE A 273 -2.38 -16.19 3.32
C ILE A 273 -2.65 -16.60 1.87
N TYR A 274 -2.48 -15.65 0.94
CA TYR A 274 -2.67 -15.94 -0.46
C TYR A 274 -1.76 -15.15 -1.40
N GLY A 275 -1.53 -15.73 -2.57
CA GLY A 275 -0.90 -15.08 -3.72
C GLY A 275 -1.86 -15.06 -4.89
N VAL A 276 -1.97 -13.94 -5.59
CA VAL A 276 -2.84 -13.77 -6.77
C VAL A 276 -2.07 -13.13 -7.92
N LEU A 277 -2.03 -13.83 -9.05
CA LEU A 277 -1.54 -13.31 -10.32
C LEU A 277 -2.73 -12.92 -11.19
N TYR A 278 -2.73 -11.71 -11.73
CA TYR A 278 -3.81 -11.22 -12.58
C TYR A 278 -3.27 -10.39 -13.75
N GLU A 279 -4.07 -10.35 -14.81
CA GLU A 279 -3.79 -9.58 -16.03
C GLU A 279 -4.38 -8.17 -15.90
N THR A 280 -3.57 -7.13 -16.15
CA THR A 280 -4.09 -5.75 -16.21
C THR A 280 -4.69 -5.43 -17.57
N ASP A 281 -5.64 -4.50 -17.58
CA ASP A 281 -6.25 -3.94 -18.80
C ASP A 281 -6.66 -2.48 -18.57
N ALA A 282 -7.26 -1.84 -19.56
CA ALA A 282 -7.66 -0.43 -19.48
C ALA A 282 -8.58 -0.09 -18.30
N ASN A 283 -9.32 -1.06 -17.76
CA ASN A 283 -10.25 -0.90 -16.64
C ASN A 283 -9.68 -1.45 -15.32
N VAL A 284 -8.84 -2.48 -15.38
CA VAL A 284 -8.28 -3.16 -14.20
C VAL A 284 -6.77 -2.92 -14.14
N GLN A 285 -6.39 -1.86 -13.43
CA GLN A 285 -4.99 -1.53 -13.15
C GLN A 285 -4.49 -2.17 -11.86
N PHE A 286 -5.38 -2.44 -10.91
CA PHE A 286 -5.11 -3.16 -9.67
C PHE A 286 -6.35 -3.95 -9.24
N LEU A 287 -6.14 -5.00 -8.45
CA LEU A 287 -7.21 -5.62 -7.68
C LEU A 287 -7.31 -4.92 -6.31
N ASP A 288 -8.42 -5.12 -5.62
CA ASP A 288 -8.67 -4.56 -4.30
C ASP A 288 -9.32 -5.58 -3.36
N GLY A 289 -9.66 -5.17 -2.13
CA GLY A 289 -10.28 -6.01 -1.11
C GLY A 289 -11.59 -6.67 -1.55
N SER A 290 -12.27 -6.12 -2.55
CA SER A 290 -13.52 -6.64 -3.08
C SER A 290 -13.34 -7.60 -4.28
N THR A 291 -12.22 -7.48 -5.00
CA THR A 291 -11.97 -8.15 -6.28
C THR A 291 -10.83 -9.16 -6.27
N SER A 292 -9.96 -9.15 -5.26
CA SER A 292 -8.72 -9.94 -5.16
C SER A 292 -8.88 -11.46 -5.25
N LEU A 293 -10.10 -11.97 -5.04
CA LEU A 293 -10.39 -13.41 -5.00
C LEU A 293 -11.44 -13.86 -6.03
N ASN A 294 -12.05 -12.93 -6.76
CA ASN A 294 -13.19 -13.22 -7.64
C ASN A 294 -13.14 -12.51 -9.01
N SER A 295 -12.17 -11.62 -9.23
CA SER A 295 -12.04 -10.90 -10.49
C SER A 295 -11.84 -11.87 -11.67
N PRO A 296 -12.49 -11.63 -12.82
CA PRO A 296 -12.25 -12.40 -14.03
C PRO A 296 -10.83 -12.21 -14.58
N ASN A 297 -10.11 -11.17 -14.15
CA ASN A 297 -8.73 -10.90 -14.53
C ASN A 297 -7.71 -11.84 -13.84
N ILE A 298 -8.12 -12.55 -12.79
CA ILE A 298 -7.25 -13.50 -12.08
C ILE A 298 -6.86 -14.64 -13.04
N VAL A 299 -5.55 -14.86 -13.13
CA VAL A 299 -4.93 -15.91 -13.95
C VAL A 299 -4.55 -17.10 -13.08
N ALA A 300 -4.04 -16.86 -11.89
CA ALA A 300 -3.67 -17.91 -10.95
C ALA A 300 -3.82 -17.47 -9.49
N LEU A 301 -4.14 -18.42 -8.61
CA LEU A 301 -4.36 -18.18 -7.19
C LEU A 301 -3.70 -19.29 -6.36
N ALA A 302 -2.85 -18.88 -5.41
CA ALA A 302 -2.30 -19.72 -4.36
C ALA A 302 -2.99 -19.40 -3.03
N ARG A 303 -3.91 -20.25 -2.57
CA ARG A 303 -4.66 -20.05 -1.31
C ARG A 303 -5.22 -21.37 -0.79
N ASN A 304 -5.08 -21.66 0.51
CA ASN A 304 -5.73 -22.81 1.14
C ASN A 304 -5.96 -22.62 2.64
N LEU A 305 -7.19 -22.23 3.02
CA LEU A 305 -7.57 -21.95 4.41
C LEU A 305 -7.51 -23.19 5.33
N GLU A 306 -7.75 -24.39 4.79
CA GLU A 306 -7.73 -25.63 5.58
C GLU A 306 -6.30 -26.10 5.89
N LYS A 307 -5.30 -25.48 5.25
CA LYS A 307 -3.87 -25.70 5.50
C LYS A 307 -3.25 -24.65 6.42
N LEU A 308 -4.08 -23.86 7.10
CA LEU A 308 -3.68 -22.88 8.11
C LEU A 308 -4.36 -23.12 9.47
N PRO A 309 -4.24 -24.32 10.09
CA PRO A 309 -4.75 -24.54 11.45
C PRO A 309 -4.06 -23.64 12.49
N GLU A 310 -4.70 -23.48 13.65
CA GLU A 310 -4.03 -22.84 14.78
C GLU A 310 -2.82 -23.65 15.24
N THR A 311 -1.75 -22.93 15.59
CA THR A 311 -0.48 -23.53 16.02
C THR A 311 0.33 -22.50 16.81
N ASP A 312 0.88 -22.93 17.93
CA ASP A 312 1.78 -22.12 18.78
C ASP A 312 3.25 -22.21 18.31
N SER A 313 3.57 -23.15 17.40
CA SER A 313 4.92 -23.39 16.87
C SER A 313 5.02 -22.99 15.40
N TRP A 314 6.21 -22.53 14.98
CA TRP A 314 6.47 -22.21 13.57
C TRP A 314 6.14 -23.43 12.70
N THR A 315 5.18 -23.25 11.80
CA THR A 315 4.66 -24.30 10.91
C THR A 315 4.82 -23.84 9.48
N GLU A 316 5.33 -24.69 8.60
CA GLU A 316 5.48 -24.37 7.19
C GLU A 316 4.13 -24.42 6.45
N PHE A 317 3.94 -23.50 5.50
CA PHE A 317 2.86 -23.54 4.52
C PHE A 317 3.45 -23.54 3.11
N SER A 318 2.72 -24.15 2.18
CA SER A 318 3.12 -24.26 0.76
C SER A 318 1.88 -24.35 -0.12
N PHE A 319 1.61 -23.29 -0.89
CA PHE A 319 0.44 -23.16 -1.75
C PHE A 319 0.88 -23.02 -3.20
N LYS A 320 0.46 -23.96 -4.05
CA LYS A 320 0.67 -23.86 -5.49
C LYS A 320 -0.20 -22.77 -6.08
N PHE A 321 0.33 -22.05 -7.07
CA PHE A 321 -0.47 -21.16 -7.90
C PHE A 321 -1.27 -21.98 -8.88
N GLU A 322 -2.53 -22.21 -8.54
CA GLU A 322 -3.46 -22.95 -9.39
C GLU A 322 -4.08 -21.99 -10.42
N PRO A 323 -4.09 -22.35 -11.71
CA PRO A 323 -4.76 -21.55 -12.73
C PRO A 323 -6.24 -21.28 -12.42
N LYS A 324 -6.73 -20.14 -12.88
CA LYS A 324 -8.11 -19.68 -12.68
C LYS A 324 -8.71 -19.15 -13.98
N ASN A 325 -10.04 -19.11 -14.00
CA ASN A 325 -10.81 -18.50 -15.08
C ASN A 325 -10.49 -19.04 -16.49
N GLY A 326 -9.93 -20.26 -16.60
CA GLY A 326 -9.47 -20.83 -17.87
C GLY A 326 -8.35 -20.04 -18.54
N LYS A 327 -7.63 -19.18 -17.81
CA LYS A 327 -6.58 -18.31 -18.34
C LYS A 327 -5.18 -18.93 -18.20
N SER A 328 -4.36 -18.78 -19.24
CA SER A 328 -2.93 -19.05 -19.23
C SER A 328 -2.13 -17.74 -19.19
N ILE A 329 -0.84 -17.85 -18.84
CA ILE A 329 0.10 -16.73 -18.92
C ILE A 329 0.64 -16.65 -20.35
N ASP A 330 0.50 -15.48 -20.97
CA ASP A 330 1.08 -15.14 -22.28
C ASP A 330 2.49 -14.57 -22.08
N SER A 331 3.49 -15.12 -22.76
CA SER A 331 4.90 -14.74 -22.59
C SER A 331 5.16 -13.28 -22.95
N ASP A 332 4.57 -12.78 -24.04
CA ASP A 332 4.79 -11.43 -24.53
C ASP A 332 4.19 -10.40 -23.58
N LYS A 333 3.03 -10.71 -22.99
CA LYS A 333 2.40 -9.89 -21.94
C LYS A 333 3.19 -9.93 -20.64
N LEU A 334 3.76 -11.08 -20.29
CA LEU A 334 4.60 -11.24 -19.10
C LEU A 334 5.86 -10.39 -19.18
N GLU A 335 6.56 -10.44 -20.32
CA GLU A 335 7.77 -9.62 -20.54
C GLU A 335 7.48 -8.13 -20.49
N LYS A 336 6.31 -7.70 -20.97
CA LYS A 336 5.84 -6.30 -20.93
C LYS A 336 5.31 -5.84 -19.56
N GLY A 337 5.29 -6.72 -18.55
CA GLY A 337 4.82 -6.36 -17.20
C GLY A 337 3.31 -6.17 -17.09
N ILE A 338 2.52 -6.76 -18.00
CA ILE A 338 1.05 -6.65 -17.99
C ILE A 338 0.45 -7.45 -16.84
N TYR A 339 1.09 -8.55 -16.43
CA TYR A 339 0.66 -9.32 -15.26
C TYR A 339 1.21 -8.70 -13.98
N LYS A 340 0.33 -8.57 -12.98
CA LYS A 340 0.69 -8.13 -11.64
C LYS A 340 0.49 -9.28 -10.65
N LEU A 341 1.41 -9.39 -9.70
CA LEU A 341 1.36 -10.35 -8.60
C LEU A 341 1.13 -9.61 -7.29
N ALA A 342 0.22 -10.12 -6.45
CA ALA A 342 0.09 -9.69 -5.07
C ALA A 342 0.26 -10.89 -4.14
N ILE A 343 0.89 -10.66 -2.99
CA ILE A 343 0.84 -11.55 -1.83
C ILE A 343 0.13 -10.77 -0.72
N VAL A 344 -0.79 -11.44 -0.02
CA VAL A 344 -1.58 -10.86 1.06
C VAL A 344 -1.58 -11.80 2.25
N PHE A 345 -1.33 -11.22 3.43
CA PHE A 345 -1.44 -11.87 4.72
C PHE A 345 -2.50 -11.14 5.54
N SER A 346 -3.36 -11.88 6.25
CA SER A 346 -4.35 -11.28 7.15
C SER A 346 -4.62 -12.12 8.40
N SER A 347 -4.76 -11.47 9.55
CA SER A 347 -5.11 -12.12 10.82
C SER A 347 -6.57 -12.59 10.91
N SER A 348 -7.46 -12.03 10.08
CA SER A 348 -8.87 -12.41 9.99
C SER A 348 -9.32 -12.46 8.53
N VAL A 349 -9.73 -13.64 8.05
CA VAL A 349 -10.06 -13.92 6.65
C VAL A 349 -11.18 -13.03 6.08
N ASP A 350 -12.17 -12.67 6.91
CA ASP A 350 -13.27 -11.77 6.55
C ASP A 350 -13.10 -10.37 7.18
N GLY A 351 -11.88 -10.04 7.62
CA GLY A 351 -11.58 -8.79 8.32
C GLY A 351 -11.91 -7.53 7.50
N ALA A 352 -11.77 -7.60 6.17
CA ALA A 352 -12.15 -6.52 5.26
C ALA A 352 -13.67 -6.25 5.24
N LYS A 353 -14.50 -7.20 5.68
CA LYS A 353 -15.96 -7.05 5.89
C LYS A 353 -16.31 -6.68 7.33
N PHE A 354 -15.30 -6.41 8.16
CA PHE A 354 -15.41 -6.19 9.60
C PHE A 354 -16.01 -7.40 10.32
N GLU A 355 -15.65 -8.61 9.87
CA GLU A 355 -15.94 -9.87 10.56
C GLU A 355 -14.66 -10.57 10.98
N GLY A 356 -14.60 -10.99 12.24
CA GLY A 356 -13.39 -11.56 12.83
C GLY A 356 -13.40 -11.47 14.34
N ALA A 357 -12.34 -11.96 14.97
CA ALA A 357 -12.16 -11.89 16.41
C ALA A 357 -11.02 -10.94 16.77
N VAL A 358 -11.30 -9.96 17.63
CA VAL A 358 -10.25 -9.11 18.21
C VAL A 358 -9.25 -9.99 18.95
N GLY A 359 -7.95 -9.78 18.72
CA GLY A 359 -6.86 -10.60 19.24
C GLY A 359 -6.49 -11.80 18.38
N SER A 360 -7.20 -12.07 17.27
CA SER A 360 -6.71 -13.02 16.26
C SER A 360 -5.33 -12.59 15.80
N THR A 361 -4.33 -13.46 15.95
CA THR A 361 -2.93 -13.12 15.74
C THR A 361 -2.28 -14.11 14.77
N LEU A 362 -1.76 -13.59 13.67
CA LEU A 362 -0.97 -14.30 12.67
C LEU A 362 0.48 -13.79 12.72
N TYR A 363 1.43 -14.69 12.90
CA TYR A 363 2.86 -14.41 12.68
C TYR A 363 3.28 -15.03 11.36
N VAL A 364 4.11 -14.33 10.58
CA VAL A 364 4.61 -14.83 9.28
C VAL A 364 6.11 -14.53 9.17
N ASP A 365 6.86 -15.49 8.64
CA ASP A 365 8.30 -15.37 8.40
C ASP A 365 8.75 -16.26 7.23
N LYS A 366 9.93 -15.96 6.67
CA LYS A 366 10.65 -16.74 5.64
C LYS A 366 9.80 -17.06 4.41
N VAL A 367 9.06 -16.06 3.91
CA VAL A 367 8.21 -16.26 2.73
C VAL A 367 9.05 -16.25 1.46
N LYS A 368 8.74 -17.16 0.54
CA LYS A 368 9.36 -17.26 -0.77
C LYS A 368 8.32 -17.50 -1.85
N ILE A 369 8.49 -16.79 -2.96
CA ILE A 369 7.83 -17.10 -4.22
C ILE A 369 8.78 -18.01 -5.01
N VAL A 370 8.37 -19.26 -5.19
CA VAL A 370 9.03 -20.16 -6.15
C VAL A 370 8.50 -19.79 -7.52
N GLN A 371 9.40 -19.50 -8.45
CA GLN A 371 9.08 -19.07 -9.81
C GLN A 371 10.04 -19.70 -10.82
N THR A 372 9.63 -19.69 -12.08
CA THR A 372 10.47 -20.06 -13.22
C THR A 372 10.35 -19.03 -14.35
N SER A 373 11.37 -18.97 -15.21
CA SER A 373 11.32 -18.27 -16.49
C SER A 373 10.92 -19.18 -17.66
N ASP A 374 10.89 -20.51 -17.45
CA ASP A 374 10.51 -21.47 -18.48
C ASP A 374 9.00 -21.70 -18.47
N PRO A 375 8.26 -21.32 -19.54
CA PRO A 375 6.82 -21.59 -19.61
C PRO A 375 6.47 -23.08 -19.54
N ASN A 376 7.38 -23.99 -19.91
CA ASN A 376 7.13 -25.43 -19.87
C ASN A 376 7.11 -26.02 -18.46
N GLU A 377 7.67 -25.29 -17.48
CA GLU A 377 7.65 -25.66 -16.07
C GLU A 377 6.39 -25.14 -15.35
N TYR A 378 5.60 -24.28 -16.00
CA TYR A 378 4.34 -23.76 -15.46
C TYR A 378 3.17 -24.71 -15.78
N PRO A 379 2.24 -24.96 -14.82
CA PRO A 379 1.09 -25.81 -15.09
C PRO A 379 0.27 -25.28 -16.27
N ALA A 380 0.13 -26.09 -17.32
CA ALA A 380 -0.81 -25.81 -18.40
C ALA A 380 -2.25 -25.98 -17.91
N ASN A 381 -3.17 -25.17 -18.45
CA ASN A 381 -4.61 -25.35 -18.30
C ASN A 381 -5.15 -26.48 -19.18
#